data_AF-A0AAU7QYU4-F1
#
_entry.id   AF-A0AAU7QYU4-F1
#
_cell.length_a   1.000
_cell.length_b   1.000
_cell.length_c   1.000
_cell.angle_alpha   90.00
_cell.angle_beta   90.00
_cell.angle_gamma   90.00
#
_symmetry.space_group_name_H-M   'P 1'
#
loop_
_entity.id
_entity.type
_entity.pdbx_description
1 polymer ?
#
loop_
_entity_poly.entity_id
_entity_poly.type
_entity_poly.pdbx_seq_one_letter_code
_entity_poly.pdbx_strand_id
1 'polypeptide(L)'
;MTIRRATSAPARRTAGLLAGLALGAALLSGCSSEGAETDCGLDACTITFDRGVDASARVFGVEAKLVGAEGDQVTVEVAGEQLSLTVGQQATEVAGFQVSLDSVTEQQVVVRVDRDLNA
;
A
#
# COMPACT_ATOMS: atom_id res chain seq x y z
N MET A 1 24.87 58.29 35.27
CA MET A 1 24.76 56.83 35.38
C MET A 1 23.48 56.41 34.66
N THR A 2 23.56 56.09 33.36
CA THR A 2 22.41 55.85 32.48
C THR A 2 22.30 54.36 32.12
N ILE A 3 21.11 53.81 32.34
CA ILE A 3 20.77 52.40 32.17
C ILE A 3 20.56 52.11 30.68
N ARG A 4 21.37 51.23 30.08
CA ARG A 4 21.06 50.61 28.79
C ARG A 4 20.45 49.23 29.03
N ARG A 5 19.12 49.11 28.91
CA ARG A 5 18.46 47.81 28.78
C ARG A 5 18.60 47.36 27.33
N ALA A 6 19.33 46.27 27.10
CA ALA A 6 19.32 45.56 25.83
C ALA A 6 18.00 44.79 25.74
N THR A 7 17.14 45.15 24.79
CA THR A 7 15.94 44.37 24.46
C THR A 7 16.32 43.35 23.39
N SER A 8 16.15 42.08 23.71
CA SER A 8 16.40 40.94 22.82
C SER A 8 15.39 40.91 21.68
N ALA A 9 15.87 40.71 20.44
CA ALA A 9 15.05 40.64 19.23
C ALA A 9 14.05 39.46 19.24
N PRO A 10 12.87 39.58 18.59
CA PRO A 10 11.89 38.51 18.52
C PRO A 10 12.19 37.58 17.34
N ALA A 11 13.02 36.56 17.54
CA ALA A 11 13.21 35.47 16.58
C ALA A 11 12.24 34.31 16.88
N ARG A 12 10.95 34.45 16.53
CA ARG A 12 9.99 33.33 16.62
C ARG A 12 8.86 33.44 15.58
N ARG A 13 9.10 33.08 14.32
CA ARG A 13 8.01 32.82 13.34
C ARG A 13 8.31 31.74 12.28
N THR A 14 9.20 30.77 12.52
CA THR A 14 9.54 29.76 11.50
C THR A 14 9.62 28.32 12.02
N ALA A 15 8.97 27.99 13.14
CA ALA A 15 9.05 26.66 13.76
C ALA A 15 7.74 25.83 13.67
N GLY A 16 6.81 26.16 12.77
CA GLY A 16 5.50 25.50 12.70
C GLY A 16 5.33 24.44 11.60
N LEU A 17 6.18 24.43 10.56
CA LEU A 17 5.92 23.68 9.32
C LEU A 17 6.46 22.24 9.31
N LEU A 18 7.18 21.80 10.35
CA LEU A 18 7.81 20.47 10.37
C LEU A 18 7.02 19.40 11.15
N ALA A 19 5.96 19.78 11.88
CA ALA A 19 5.18 18.83 12.69
C ALA A 19 4.11 18.04 11.91
N GLY A 20 3.73 18.48 10.70
CA GLY A 20 2.68 17.83 9.90
C GLY A 20 3.14 16.55 9.20
N LEU A 21 4.41 16.45 8.82
CA LEU A 21 4.95 15.31 8.06
C LEU A 21 5.12 14.04 8.90
N ALA A 22 5.25 14.15 10.23
CA ALA A 22 5.48 12.99 11.09
C ALA A 22 4.21 12.15 11.34
N LEU A 23 3.01 12.75 11.29
CA LEU A 23 1.76 12.01 11.50
C LEU A 23 1.26 11.28 10.24
N GLY A 24 1.71 11.66 9.05
CA GLY A 24 1.33 10.97 7.80
C GLY A 24 1.97 9.59 7.65
N ALA A 25 3.22 9.43 8.11
CA ALA A 25 3.96 8.18 7.94
C ALA A 25 3.49 7.04 8.88
N ALA A 26 2.86 7.37 10.01
CA ALA A 26 2.43 6.38 11.00
C ALA A 26 1.19 5.58 10.58
N LEU A 27 0.42 6.03 9.58
CA LEU A 27 -0.77 5.33 9.10
C LEU A 27 -0.45 4.22 8.08
N LEU A 28 0.77 4.20 7.56
CA LEU A 28 1.21 3.23 6.55
C LEU A 28 1.83 1.96 7.18
N SER A 29 1.99 1.89 8.50
CA SER A 29 2.59 0.73 9.19
C SER A 29 1.68 -0.50 9.28
N GLY A 30 0.58 -0.54 8.53
CA GLY A 30 -0.34 -1.67 8.45
C GLY A 30 -0.10 -2.61 7.27
N CYS A 31 0.72 -2.21 6.29
CA CYS A 31 1.10 -3.07 5.18
C CYS A 31 2.40 -3.81 5.53
N SER A 32 2.34 -5.15 5.56
CA SER A 32 3.50 -6.02 5.75
C SER A 32 3.62 -6.93 4.55
N SER A 33 4.80 -7.07 3.97
CA SER A 33 5.00 -7.89 2.78
C SER A 33 6.29 -8.70 2.85
N GLU A 34 6.26 -9.88 2.25
CA GLU A 34 7.34 -10.85 2.17
C GLU A 34 7.41 -11.31 0.72
N GLY A 35 8.53 -11.05 0.02
CA GLY A 35 8.64 -11.32 -1.42
C GLY A 35 7.70 -10.46 -2.29
N ALA A 36 7.21 -9.34 -1.77
CA ALA A 36 6.33 -8.41 -2.46
C ALA A 36 6.56 -6.98 -1.99
N GLU A 37 6.27 -6.01 -2.86
CA GLU A 37 6.20 -4.59 -2.54
C GLU A 37 4.74 -4.14 -2.52
N THR A 38 4.38 -3.31 -1.54
CA THR A 38 3.01 -2.78 -1.40
C THR A 38 3.03 -1.27 -1.43
N ASP A 39 2.25 -0.68 -2.33
CA ASP A 39 1.94 0.75 -2.37
C ASP A 39 0.47 0.93 -1.96
N CYS A 40 0.25 1.38 -0.72
CA CYS A 40 -1.06 1.43 -0.08
C CYS A 40 -1.56 2.89 0.03
N GLY A 41 -2.66 3.20 -0.65
CA GLY A 41 -3.48 4.39 -0.43
C GLY A 41 -4.50 4.20 0.70
N LEU A 42 -5.47 5.13 0.82
CA LEU A 42 -6.52 5.05 1.84
C LEU A 42 -7.52 3.92 1.54
N ASP A 43 -7.88 3.78 0.27
CA ASP A 43 -8.96 2.94 -0.25
C ASP A 43 -8.47 1.87 -1.24
N ALA A 44 -7.24 1.99 -1.74
CA ALA A 44 -6.64 1.06 -2.70
C ALA A 44 -5.22 0.67 -2.29
N CYS A 45 -4.82 -0.57 -2.59
CA CYS A 45 -3.44 -1.04 -2.47
C CYS A 45 -2.99 -1.70 -3.77
N THR A 46 -1.83 -1.31 -4.27
CA THR A 46 -1.14 -2.02 -5.35
C THR A 46 -0.07 -2.91 -4.73
N ILE A 47 -0.08 -4.19 -5.10
CA ILE A 47 0.85 -5.20 -4.61
C ILE A 47 1.63 -5.74 -5.80
N THR A 48 2.95 -5.61 -5.75
CA THR A 48 3.88 -6.16 -6.73
C THR A 48 4.55 -7.38 -6.12
N PHE A 49 4.14 -8.57 -6.54
CA PHE A 49 4.73 -9.83 -6.11
C PHE A 49 5.92 -10.20 -6.99
N ASP A 50 7.03 -10.60 -6.36
CA ASP A 50 8.15 -11.21 -7.09
C ASP A 50 7.82 -12.66 -7.45
N ARG A 51 8.13 -13.06 -8.68
CA ARG A 51 7.92 -14.43 -9.16
C ARG A 51 9.06 -15.35 -8.73
N GLY A 52 8.74 -16.63 -8.54
CA GLY A 52 9.73 -17.66 -8.20
C GLY A 52 10.13 -17.71 -6.73
N VAL A 53 9.46 -16.94 -5.88
CA VAL A 53 9.57 -16.99 -4.41
C VAL A 53 8.18 -17.19 -3.80
N ASP A 54 8.12 -17.63 -2.55
CA ASP A 54 6.90 -17.55 -1.75
C ASP A 54 6.63 -16.07 -1.42
N ALA A 55 5.65 -15.48 -2.11
CA ALA A 55 5.32 -14.07 -1.99
C ALA A 55 3.94 -13.86 -1.36
N SER A 56 3.87 -13.07 -0.29
CA SER A 56 2.61 -12.65 0.34
C SER A 56 2.68 -11.21 0.85
N ALA A 57 1.51 -10.58 0.96
CA ALA A 57 1.35 -9.24 1.47
C ALA A 57 0.06 -9.14 2.28
N ARG A 58 0.13 -8.47 3.43
CA ARG A 58 -1.03 -8.11 4.23
C ARG A 58 -1.40 -6.67 3.94
N VAL A 59 -2.61 -6.46 3.42
CA VAL A 59 -3.19 -5.15 3.08
C VAL A 59 -4.57 -5.04 3.71
N PHE A 60 -4.91 -3.89 4.28
CA PHE A 60 -6.21 -3.66 4.94
C PHE A 60 -6.61 -4.72 6.00
N GLY A 61 -5.64 -5.45 6.56
CA GLY A 61 -5.89 -6.53 7.53
C GLY A 61 -6.21 -7.90 6.92
N VAL A 62 -6.22 -8.04 5.59
CA VAL A 62 -6.33 -9.32 4.88
C VAL A 62 -5.00 -9.71 4.25
N GLU A 63 -4.74 -11.01 4.14
CA GLU A 63 -3.57 -11.53 3.46
C GLU A 63 -3.89 -11.82 1.99
N ALA A 64 -2.99 -11.37 1.12
CA ALA A 64 -2.96 -11.65 -0.30
C ALA A 64 -1.67 -12.42 -0.61
N LYS A 65 -1.79 -13.62 -1.17
CA LYS A 65 -0.67 -14.51 -1.48
C LYS A 65 -0.65 -14.84 -2.96
N LEU A 66 0.51 -14.81 -3.58
CA LEU A 66 0.70 -15.33 -4.92
C LEU A 66 0.80 -16.86 -4.86
N VAL A 67 -0.13 -17.56 -5.50
CA VAL A 67 -0.15 -19.03 -5.56
C VAL A 67 0.53 -19.52 -6.83
N GLY A 68 0.29 -18.84 -7.95
CA GLY A 68 0.88 -19.18 -9.23
C GLY A 68 0.65 -18.10 -10.28
N ALA A 69 1.52 -18.08 -11.29
CA ALA A 69 1.37 -17.22 -12.45
C ALA A 69 1.78 -18.00 -13.71
N GLU A 70 0.87 -18.12 -14.67
CA GLU A 70 1.01 -18.88 -15.91
C GLU A 70 0.56 -18.01 -17.09
N GLY A 71 1.51 -17.58 -17.93
CA GLY A 71 1.22 -16.64 -19.02
C GLY A 71 0.61 -15.33 -18.48
N ASP A 72 -0.60 -15.01 -18.95
CA ASP A 72 -1.35 -13.81 -18.56
C ASP A 72 -2.37 -14.07 -17.43
N GLN A 73 -2.41 -15.30 -16.91
CA GLN A 73 -3.29 -15.72 -15.82
C GLN A 73 -2.50 -15.87 -14.53
N VAL A 74 -3.09 -15.40 -13.43
CA VAL A 74 -2.50 -15.46 -12.09
C VAL A 74 -3.50 -16.04 -11.13
N THR A 75 -3.06 -16.98 -10.31
CA THR A 75 -3.80 -17.46 -9.15
C THR A 75 -3.26 -16.78 -7.90
N VAL A 76 -4.13 -16.04 -7.22
CA VAL A 76 -3.85 -15.43 -5.92
C VAL A 76 -4.82 -15.97 -4.89
N GLU A 77 -4.39 -16.00 -3.63
CA GLU A 77 -5.27 -16.24 -2.50
C GLU A 77 -5.46 -14.93 -1.75
N VAL A 78 -6.70 -14.49 -1.59
CA VAL A 78 -7.03 -13.25 -0.89
C VAL A 78 -8.03 -13.56 0.21
N ALA A 79 -7.72 -13.18 1.44
CA ALA A 79 -8.53 -13.50 2.63
C ALA A 79 -8.81 -15.01 2.81
N GLY A 80 -7.91 -15.88 2.32
CA GLY A 80 -8.05 -17.35 2.36
C GLY A 80 -8.87 -17.95 1.21
N GLU A 81 -9.30 -17.14 0.24
CA GLU A 81 -10.03 -17.59 -0.95
C GLU A 81 -9.15 -17.50 -2.20
N GLN A 82 -9.08 -18.58 -2.98
CA GLN A 82 -8.29 -18.60 -4.22
C GLN A 82 -9.08 -18.04 -5.40
N LEU A 83 -8.44 -17.13 -6.13
CA LEU A 83 -8.98 -16.41 -7.27
C LEU A 83 -8.03 -16.55 -8.45
N SER A 84 -8.60 -16.81 -9.61
CA SER A 84 -7.87 -16.72 -10.88
C SER A 84 -8.20 -15.39 -11.54
N LEU A 85 -7.18 -14.58 -11.76
CA LEU A 85 -7.26 -13.28 -12.38
C LEU A 85 -6.54 -13.32 -13.73
N THR A 86 -7.02 -12.53 -14.68
CA THR A 86 -6.43 -12.40 -16.01
C THR A 86 -6.25 -10.93 -16.34
N VAL A 87 -5.12 -10.58 -16.97
CA VAL A 87 -4.79 -9.19 -17.28
C VAL A 87 -5.88 -8.57 -18.15
N GLY A 88 -6.31 -7.35 -17.79
CA GLY A 88 -7.33 -6.60 -18.53
C GLY A 88 -8.77 -7.08 -18.34
N GLN A 89 -9.02 -8.08 -17.49
CA GLN A 89 -10.38 -8.40 -17.04
C GLN A 89 -10.85 -7.45 -15.94
N GLN A 90 -12.16 -7.42 -15.72
CA GLN A 90 -12.75 -6.66 -14.63
C GLN A 90 -12.29 -7.20 -13.27
N ALA A 91 -12.28 -6.32 -12.27
CA ALA A 91 -12.01 -6.73 -10.90
C ALA A 91 -13.01 -7.80 -10.45
N THR A 92 -12.53 -8.75 -9.65
CA THR A 92 -13.32 -9.80 -9.03
C THR A 92 -13.51 -9.47 -7.56
N GLU A 93 -14.75 -9.53 -7.10
CA GLU A 93 -15.08 -9.30 -5.70
C GLU A 93 -14.76 -10.54 -4.85
N VAL A 94 -14.08 -10.34 -3.73
CA VAL A 94 -13.80 -11.36 -2.71
C VAL A 94 -13.81 -10.71 -1.33
N ALA A 95 -14.54 -11.28 -0.37
CA ALA A 95 -14.56 -10.79 1.01
C ALA A 95 -14.76 -9.25 1.18
N GLY A 96 -15.51 -8.59 0.29
CA GLY A 96 -15.72 -7.13 0.31
C GLY A 96 -14.58 -6.28 -0.28
N PHE A 97 -13.67 -6.90 -1.02
CA PHE A 97 -12.60 -6.24 -1.77
C PHE A 97 -12.74 -6.52 -3.27
N GLN A 98 -12.41 -5.52 -4.08
CA GLN A 98 -12.31 -5.67 -5.53
C GLN A 98 -10.85 -5.95 -5.88
N VAL A 99 -10.58 -7.12 -6.47
CA VAL A 99 -9.23 -7.57 -6.80
C VAL A 99 -9.07 -7.66 -8.31
N SER A 100 -8.07 -6.99 -8.85
CA SER A 100 -7.77 -7.00 -10.29
C SER A 100 -6.30 -7.23 -10.57
N LEU A 101 -6.02 -7.80 -11.73
CA LEU A 101 -4.67 -8.00 -12.22
C LEU A 101 -4.30 -6.86 -13.18
N ASP A 102 -3.34 -6.03 -12.76
CA ASP A 102 -2.89 -4.86 -13.52
C ASP A 102 -1.86 -5.27 -14.59
N SER A 103 -0.85 -6.06 -14.22
CA SER A 103 0.13 -6.57 -15.18
C SER A 103 0.83 -7.84 -14.72
N VAL A 104 1.37 -8.60 -15.68
CA VAL A 104 2.20 -9.78 -15.46
C VAL A 104 3.45 -9.67 -16.32
N THR A 105 4.61 -9.90 -15.72
CA THR A 105 5.89 -9.97 -16.41
C THR A 105 6.61 -11.29 -16.06
N GLU A 106 7.77 -11.52 -16.64
CA GLU A 106 8.60 -12.69 -16.32
C GLU A 106 9.07 -12.70 -14.86
N GLN A 107 9.20 -11.52 -14.25
CA GLN A 107 9.80 -11.36 -12.93
C GLN A 107 8.78 -10.95 -11.86
N GLN A 108 7.70 -10.27 -12.24
CA GLN A 108 6.80 -9.63 -11.30
C GLN A 108 5.33 -9.75 -11.73
N VAL A 109 4.45 -9.76 -10.74
CA VAL A 109 2.99 -9.75 -10.90
C VAL A 109 2.42 -8.58 -10.12
N VAL A 110 1.68 -7.70 -10.79
CA VAL A 110 1.08 -6.51 -10.16
C VAL A 110 -0.41 -6.71 -10.01
N VAL A 111 -0.86 -6.79 -8.76
CA VAL A 111 -2.26 -6.95 -8.37
C VAL A 111 -2.72 -5.68 -7.68
N ARG A 112 -3.93 -5.23 -7.98
CA ARG A 112 -4.58 -4.14 -7.26
C ARG A 112 -5.74 -4.68 -6.43
N VAL A 113 -5.81 -4.20 -5.19
CA VAL A 113 -6.84 -4.54 -4.21
C VAL A 113 -7.49 -3.23 -3.77
N ASP A 114 -8.74 -3.05 -4.12
CA ASP A 114 -9.55 -1.88 -3.78
C ASP A 114 -10.59 -2.29 -2.71
N ARG A 115 -10.87 -1.41 -1.73
CA ARG A 115 -12.01 -1.64 -0.81
C ARG A 115 -13.31 -1.43 -1.58
N ASP A 116 -14.26 -2.34 -1.46
CA ASP A 116 -15.60 -2.05 -1.95
C ASP A 116 -16.31 -1.09 -0.99
N LEU A 117 -16.38 0.18 -1.37
CA LEU A 117 -17.06 1.22 -0.60
C LEU A 117 -18.58 1.24 -0.83
N ASN A 118 -19.11 0.32 -1.66
CA ASN A 118 -20.54 0.17 -1.90
C ASN A 118 -21.18 -0.95 -1.06
N ALA A 119 -20.40 -1.63 -0.22
CA ALA A 119 -20.85 -2.71 0.65
C ALA A 119 -21.56 -2.20 1.93
#